data_AF-A0A955FAH5-F1
#
_entry.id   AF-A0A955FAH5-F1
#
_cell.length_a   1.000
_cell.length_b   1.000
_cell.length_c   1.000
_cell.angle_alpha   90.00
_cell.angle_beta   90.00
_cell.angle_gamma   90.00
#
_symmetry.space_group_name_H-M   'P 1'
#
loop_
_entity.id
_entity.type
_entity.pdbx_description
1 polymer ?
#
loop_
_entity_poly.entity_id
_entity_poly.type
_entity_poly.pdbx_seq_one_letter_code
_entity_poly.pdbx_strand_id
1 'polypeptide(L)'
;MHLLQPRPAEINVYSRTSRSTWLALLLSINVFLAATVIMLALSRSAIALPSTTETPTTTVTTSQDEDSSDTRVVPTKPAAIIIPSCKVTTYSLPAGLPVSDYDDGVHAVIDTPRTYAVYGNSVNAIWQQIARCSPVRTAEGRFAANTGYNLSSYYGYTTNGDGTCSMTQVAIGLHVNQVYPDWINVTGNDKLARTWQRFITNLQTHENGHAALDKQYANLLYARLKAIQQVDCSSIRSVISQTVKQVTTALDQANTNYDHKTNHGATQGAVM
;
A
#
# COMPACT_ATOMS: atom_id res chain seq x y z
N MET A 1 37.07 34.55 20.66
CA MET A 1 36.53 33.19 20.40
C MET A 1 35.02 33.28 20.59
N HIS A 2 34.29 33.70 19.55
CA HIS A 2 32.83 33.83 19.60
C HIS A 2 32.23 32.45 19.40
N LEU A 3 31.63 31.88 20.44
CA LEU A 3 30.78 30.70 20.33
C LEU A 3 29.57 31.09 19.47
N LEU A 4 29.56 30.63 18.21
CA LEU A 4 28.43 30.78 17.31
C LEU A 4 27.26 29.97 17.88
N GLN A 5 26.20 30.67 18.28
CA GLN A 5 24.96 30.04 18.72
C GLN A 5 24.38 29.20 17.57
N PRO A 6 23.84 28.00 17.84
CA PRO A 6 23.11 27.21 16.84
C PRO A 6 21.90 28.03 16.35
N ARG A 7 21.80 28.24 15.04
CA ARG A 7 20.64 28.91 14.44
C ARG A 7 19.44 27.96 14.44
N PRO A 8 18.22 28.43 14.72
CA PRO A 8 17.04 27.56 14.83
C PRO A 8 16.74 26.83 13.52
N ALA A 9 16.33 25.57 13.68
CA ALA A 9 16.07 24.57 12.65
C ALA A 9 14.80 24.83 11.83
N GLU A 10 14.73 24.23 10.65
CA GLU A 10 13.51 24.14 9.83
C GLU A 10 12.87 22.76 10.02
N ILE A 11 11.57 22.72 10.29
CA ILE A 11 10.77 21.50 10.30
C ILE A 11 10.27 21.28 8.87
N ASN A 12 10.77 20.25 8.19
CA ASN A 12 10.16 19.78 6.95
C ASN A 12 9.20 18.64 7.27
N VAL A 13 7.91 18.85 7.05
CA VAL A 13 6.88 17.82 7.19
C VAL A 13 6.52 17.30 5.80
N TYR A 14 6.81 16.04 5.53
CA TYR A 14 6.40 15.35 4.32
C TYR A 14 5.31 14.33 4.65
N SER A 15 4.12 14.53 4.11
CA SER A 15 3.05 13.54 4.09
C SER A 15 2.75 13.18 2.65
N ARG A 16 2.64 11.89 2.33
CA ARG A 16 2.19 11.45 0.99
C ARG A 16 0.79 11.99 0.73
N THR A 17 0.62 12.96 -0.18
CA THR A 17 -0.74 13.37 -0.60
C THR A 17 -1.47 12.17 -1.19
N SER A 18 -2.75 11.98 -0.83
CA SER A 18 -3.56 10.86 -1.29
C SER A 18 -3.44 10.67 -2.80
N ARG A 19 -2.72 9.63 -3.23
CA ARG A 19 -2.53 9.14 -4.61
C ARG A 19 -3.21 10.03 -5.67
N SER A 20 -2.52 11.09 -6.09
CA SER A 20 -2.90 11.97 -7.19
C SER A 20 -1.68 12.25 -8.07
N THR A 21 -1.64 11.54 -9.19
CA THR A 21 -1.01 11.88 -10.48
C THR A 21 0.35 12.60 -10.43
N TRP A 22 1.43 11.82 -10.50
CA TRP A 22 2.67 12.32 -11.10
C TRP A 22 2.54 12.28 -12.63
N LEU A 23 1.90 13.30 -13.20
CA LEU A 23 2.20 13.75 -14.56
C LEU A 23 3.31 14.80 -14.42
N ALA A 24 4.57 14.35 -14.41
CA ALA A 24 5.72 15.23 -14.51
C ALA A 24 6.87 14.53 -15.26
N LEU A 25 6.83 14.69 -16.58
CA LEU A 25 7.96 14.94 -17.47
C LEU A 25 9.21 14.06 -17.28
N LEU A 26 9.23 12.91 -17.94
CA LEU A 26 10.49 12.26 -18.35
C LEU A 26 11.07 13.06 -19.53
N LEU A 27 12.01 13.96 -19.26
CA LEU A 27 12.96 14.40 -20.26
C LEU A 27 14.38 14.14 -19.73
N SER A 28 15.11 13.34 -20.53
CA SER A 28 16.58 13.17 -20.59
C SER A 28 17.24 12.59 -19.32
N ILE A 29 18.12 11.58 -19.36
CA ILE A 29 19.16 11.16 -20.30
C ILE A 29 19.41 9.66 -20.04
N ASN A 30 19.37 8.79 -21.05
CA ASN A 30 20.06 7.50 -21.00
C ASN A 30 20.96 7.39 -22.23
N VAL A 31 22.24 7.60 -21.97
CA VAL A 31 23.37 7.40 -22.89
C VAL A 31 23.70 5.90 -22.88
N PHE A 32 23.58 5.28 -24.06
CA PHE A 32 24.27 4.09 -24.56
C PHE A 32 24.45 2.84 -23.66
N LEU A 33 23.88 1.72 -24.09
CA LEU A 33 24.70 0.64 -24.66
C LEU A 33 23.88 -0.26 -25.58
N ALA A 34 24.37 -0.41 -26.82
CA ALA A 34 23.87 -1.33 -27.81
C ALA A 34 24.52 -2.71 -27.63
N ALA A 35 23.75 -3.78 -27.76
CA ALA A 35 24.24 -5.09 -28.17
C ALA A 35 23.10 -5.94 -28.77
N THR A 36 23.06 -5.99 -30.09
CA THR A 36 22.32 -6.97 -30.91
C THR A 36 23.01 -8.33 -30.89
N VAL A 37 22.27 -9.43 -30.66
CA VAL A 37 22.59 -10.77 -31.18
C VAL A 37 21.31 -11.56 -31.51
N ILE A 38 21.02 -11.60 -32.81
CA ILE A 38 20.70 -12.76 -33.68
C ILE A 38 19.60 -13.77 -33.24
N MET A 39 18.59 -13.88 -34.10
CA MET A 39 17.61 -14.97 -34.22
C MET A 39 18.25 -16.35 -34.35
N LEU A 40 17.61 -17.38 -33.74
CA LEU A 40 17.48 -18.69 -34.39
C LEU A 40 16.15 -19.34 -34.01
N ALA A 41 15.34 -19.59 -35.03
CA ALA A 41 14.08 -20.31 -34.95
C ALA A 41 14.30 -21.81 -34.80
N LEU A 42 13.51 -22.48 -33.97
CA LEU A 42 13.22 -23.91 -34.11
C LEU A 42 11.72 -24.15 -33.85
N SER A 43 11.06 -24.51 -34.93
CA SER A 43 9.70 -25.00 -35.05
C SER A 43 9.53 -26.36 -34.37
N ARG A 44 8.42 -26.53 -33.64
CA ARG A 44 7.83 -27.84 -33.41
C ARG A 44 6.33 -27.80 -33.71
N SER A 45 6.01 -28.46 -34.81
CA SER A 45 4.68 -28.84 -35.25
C SER A 45 3.99 -29.67 -34.16
N ALA A 46 2.78 -29.28 -33.78
CA ALA A 46 1.84 -30.17 -33.11
C ALA A 46 0.67 -30.43 -34.07
N ILE A 47 0.51 -31.72 -34.35
CA ILE A 47 -0.40 -32.37 -35.27
C ILE A 47 -1.84 -32.12 -34.84
N ALA A 48 -2.66 -31.64 -35.79
CA ALA A 48 -4.10 -31.71 -35.70
C ALA A 48 -4.58 -33.08 -36.20
N LEU A 49 -5.51 -33.70 -35.49
CA LEU A 49 -6.36 -34.76 -36.01
C LEU A 49 -7.77 -34.60 -35.40
N PRO A 50 -8.85 -34.70 -36.21
CA PRO A 50 -10.23 -34.62 -35.77
C PRO A 50 -10.86 -36.02 -35.64
N SER A 51 -11.94 -36.13 -34.85
CA SER A 51 -12.96 -37.19 -34.94
C SER A 51 -14.17 -36.73 -34.12
N THR A 52 -15.26 -36.34 -34.79
CA THR A 52 -16.46 -37.15 -35.09
C THR A 52 -17.21 -37.59 -33.83
N THR A 53 -18.34 -36.95 -33.54
CA THR A 53 -19.72 -37.41 -33.83
C THR A 53 -20.19 -38.40 -32.78
N GLU A 54 -21.22 -38.04 -32.02
CA GLU A 54 -22.53 -38.74 -32.01
C GLU A 54 -23.42 -38.27 -30.87
N THR A 55 -24.56 -37.71 -31.27
CA THR A 55 -25.77 -37.51 -30.49
C THR A 55 -26.43 -38.87 -30.24
N PRO A 56 -27.06 -39.08 -29.07
CA PRO A 56 -28.25 -39.89 -29.03
C PRO A 56 -29.45 -39.05 -28.62
N THR A 57 -30.37 -38.92 -29.57
CA THR A 57 -31.78 -38.66 -29.36
C THR A 57 -32.34 -39.80 -28.51
N THR A 58 -32.94 -39.51 -27.36
CA THR A 58 -33.77 -40.48 -26.65
C THR A 58 -35.16 -39.93 -26.43
N THR A 59 -36.08 -40.68 -27.00
CA THR A 59 -37.53 -40.58 -27.07
C THR A 59 -38.17 -40.30 -25.71
N VAL A 60 -39.00 -39.24 -25.68
CA VAL A 60 -39.97 -38.98 -24.61
C VAL A 60 -41.06 -40.04 -24.70
N THR A 61 -41.19 -40.87 -23.65
CA THR A 61 -42.38 -41.71 -23.43
C THR A 61 -43.13 -41.15 -22.23
N THR A 62 -44.32 -40.65 -22.51
CA THR A 62 -45.31 -40.18 -21.54
C THR A 62 -45.92 -41.39 -20.83
N SER A 63 -45.91 -41.40 -19.51
CA SER A 63 -46.86 -42.16 -18.69
C SER A 63 -47.23 -41.32 -17.47
N GLN A 64 -48.51 -40.96 -17.41
CA GLN A 64 -49.18 -40.46 -16.21
C GLN A 64 -49.71 -41.67 -15.44
N ASP A 65 -49.64 -41.60 -14.11
CA ASP A 65 -50.59 -42.10 -13.10
C ASP A 65 -49.90 -41.85 -11.74
N GLU A 66 -50.25 -40.77 -11.04
CA GLU A 66 -51.34 -40.64 -10.04
C GLU A 66 -50.94 -41.17 -8.64
N ASP A 67 -51.02 -40.22 -7.69
CA ASP A 67 -51.27 -40.37 -6.26
C ASP A 67 -50.15 -40.87 -5.32
N SER A 68 -49.47 -39.92 -4.68
CA SER A 68 -49.07 -40.04 -3.28
C SER A 68 -48.82 -38.65 -2.69
N SER A 69 -49.58 -38.34 -1.64
CA SER A 69 -49.55 -37.11 -0.86
C SER A 69 -48.15 -36.77 -0.33
N ASP A 70 -47.39 -35.97 -1.09
CA ASP A 70 -46.16 -35.33 -0.61
C ASP A 70 -46.52 -33.97 -0.02
N THR A 71 -46.31 -33.83 1.29
CA THR A 71 -46.53 -32.58 2.00
C THR A 71 -45.40 -31.65 1.60
N ARG A 72 -45.59 -30.91 0.50
CA ARG A 72 -44.64 -29.94 -0.03
C ARG A 72 -44.33 -28.88 1.03
N VAL A 73 -43.28 -29.11 1.81
CA VAL A 73 -42.66 -28.07 2.64
C VAL A 73 -42.13 -27.04 1.65
N VAL A 74 -42.89 -25.96 1.46
CA VAL A 74 -42.46 -24.80 0.68
C VAL A 74 -41.16 -24.32 1.33
N PRO A 75 -40.00 -24.36 0.65
CA PRO A 75 -38.77 -23.86 1.24
C PRO A 75 -38.96 -22.37 1.49
N THR A 76 -39.12 -22.00 2.76
CA THR A 76 -39.18 -20.61 3.19
C THR A 76 -37.89 -19.94 2.75
N LYS A 77 -38.00 -19.00 1.81
CA LYS A 77 -36.89 -18.15 1.37
C LYS A 77 -36.16 -17.64 2.62
N PRO A 78 -34.85 -17.91 2.77
CA PRO A 78 -34.11 -17.46 3.94
C PRO A 78 -34.32 -15.95 4.12
N ALA A 79 -34.62 -15.54 5.35
CA ALA A 79 -34.77 -14.13 5.68
C ALA A 79 -33.53 -13.37 5.19
N ALA A 80 -33.73 -12.30 4.42
CA ALA A 80 -32.63 -11.50 3.90
C ALA A 80 -31.86 -10.90 5.09
N ILE A 81 -30.55 -11.17 5.14
CA ILE A 81 -29.69 -10.57 6.16
C ILE A 81 -29.66 -9.06 5.92
N ILE A 82 -30.09 -8.28 6.92
CA ILE A 82 -30.00 -6.83 6.88
C ILE A 82 -28.53 -6.46 7.00
N ILE A 83 -27.92 -6.01 5.89
CA ILE A 83 -26.53 -5.56 5.88
C ILE A 83 -26.50 -4.10 6.32
N PRO A 84 -25.83 -3.75 7.44
CA PRO A 84 -25.75 -2.37 7.90
C PRO A 84 -25.19 -1.41 6.84
N SER A 85 -25.65 -0.16 6.91
CA SER A 85 -25.09 0.94 6.11
C SER A 85 -23.65 1.23 6.55
N CYS A 86 -22.86 1.80 5.63
CA CYS A 86 -21.49 2.17 5.95
C CYS A 86 -21.48 3.25 7.03
N LYS A 87 -20.83 2.98 8.16
CA LYS A 87 -20.31 4.06 9.01
C LYS A 87 -19.02 4.55 8.37
N VAL A 88 -19.15 5.52 7.45
CA VAL A 88 -17.98 6.11 6.77
C VAL A 88 -17.09 6.72 7.84
N THR A 89 -15.95 6.08 8.08
CA THR A 89 -14.90 6.63 8.94
C THR A 89 -13.98 7.45 8.04
N THR A 90 -13.58 8.64 8.43
CA THR A 90 -12.56 9.38 7.69
C THR A 90 -11.20 8.81 8.03
N TYR A 91 -10.47 8.34 7.03
CA TYR A 91 -9.05 8.02 7.17
C TYR A 91 -8.23 9.27 6.88
N SER A 92 -7.34 9.63 7.80
CA SER A 92 -6.39 10.73 7.64
C SER A 92 -4.96 10.20 7.76
N LEU A 93 -4.06 10.84 7.03
CA LEU A 93 -2.63 10.60 7.16
C LEU A 93 -2.17 10.93 8.59
N PRO A 94 -1.10 10.27 9.08
CA PRO A 94 -0.55 10.59 10.39
C PRO A 94 0.07 11.99 10.40
N ALA A 95 0.00 12.66 11.55
CA ALA A 95 0.66 13.94 11.76
C ALA A 95 2.18 13.75 11.92
N GLY A 96 2.95 14.81 11.65
CA GLY A 96 4.40 14.81 11.90
C GLY A 96 4.74 14.68 13.39
N LEU A 97 5.84 13.99 13.69
CA LEU A 97 6.34 13.89 15.06
C LEU A 97 7.05 15.20 15.46
N PRO A 98 7.01 15.59 16.75
CA PRO A 98 7.71 16.76 17.27
C PRO A 98 9.21 16.51 17.43
N VAL A 99 9.91 16.34 16.30
CA VAL A 99 11.31 15.90 16.23
C VAL A 99 12.33 16.92 16.76
N SER A 100 11.92 18.13 17.13
CA SER A 100 12.79 19.13 17.77
C SER A 100 13.31 18.70 19.13
N ASP A 101 12.56 17.83 19.81
CA ASP A 101 12.84 17.42 21.19
C ASP A 101 13.53 16.05 21.23
N TYR A 102 13.86 15.50 20.06
CA TYR A 102 14.40 14.15 19.92
C TYR A 102 15.93 14.18 19.82
N ASP A 103 16.55 13.14 20.37
CA ASP A 103 17.98 12.89 20.20
C ASP A 103 18.35 12.61 18.73
N ASP A 104 19.64 12.71 18.41
CA ASP A 104 20.19 12.36 17.10
C ASP A 104 19.80 10.91 16.71
N GLY A 105 19.27 10.71 15.50
CA GLY A 105 18.84 9.39 15.03
C GLY A 105 17.48 9.36 14.34
N VAL A 106 16.94 8.14 14.20
CA VAL A 106 15.61 7.88 13.63
C VAL A 106 14.66 7.42 14.72
N HIS A 107 13.54 8.11 14.84
CA HIS A 107 12.47 7.85 15.81
C HIS A 107 11.20 7.46 15.06
N ALA A 108 10.70 6.26 15.30
CA ALA A 108 9.54 5.74 14.59
C ALA A 108 8.38 5.47 15.55
N VAL A 109 7.20 5.99 15.21
CA VAL A 109 5.92 5.67 15.84
C VAL A 109 5.06 4.95 14.81
N ILE A 110 4.60 3.75 15.15
CA ILE A 110 3.66 2.98 14.34
C ILE A 110 2.38 2.84 15.19
N ASP A 111 1.31 3.48 14.73
CA ASP A 111 0.02 3.42 15.41
C ASP A 111 -0.53 1.99 15.42
N THR A 112 -1.32 1.67 16.45
CA THR A 112 -2.21 0.50 16.37
C THR A 112 -3.17 0.69 15.19
N PRO A 113 -3.32 -0.31 14.30
CA PRO A 113 -4.16 -0.14 13.12
C PRO A 113 -5.61 0.19 13.46
N ARG A 114 -6.18 1.13 12.70
CA ARG A 114 -7.62 1.42 12.74
C ARG A 114 -8.37 0.40 11.90
N THR A 115 -9.64 0.17 12.23
CA THR A 115 -10.50 -0.71 11.46
C THR A 115 -11.80 -0.05 11.05
N TYR A 116 -12.41 -0.55 9.98
CA TYR A 116 -13.78 -0.24 9.61
C TYR A 116 -14.57 -1.53 9.40
N ALA A 117 -15.76 -1.60 10.00
CA ALA A 117 -16.59 -2.79 9.94
C ALA A 117 -17.10 -3.07 8.52
N VAL A 118 -17.00 -4.33 8.09
CA VAL A 118 -17.62 -4.85 6.87
C VAL A 118 -18.47 -6.06 7.20
N TYR A 119 -19.52 -6.27 6.40
CA TYR A 119 -20.52 -7.29 6.65
C TYR A 119 -20.75 -8.12 5.38
N GLY A 120 -21.26 -9.34 5.52
CA GLY A 120 -21.59 -10.18 4.37
C GLY A 120 -21.58 -11.66 4.72
N ASN A 121 -22.31 -12.45 3.93
CA ASN A 121 -22.44 -13.90 4.08
C ASN A 121 -21.81 -14.69 2.91
N SER A 122 -21.14 -13.98 2.00
CA SER A 122 -20.41 -14.54 0.86
C SER A 122 -19.22 -13.62 0.54
N VAL A 123 -18.21 -14.16 -0.15
CA VAL A 123 -17.04 -13.38 -0.61
C VAL A 123 -17.48 -12.15 -1.40
N ASN A 124 -18.42 -12.32 -2.34
CA ASN A 124 -18.93 -11.21 -3.13
C ASN A 124 -19.61 -10.13 -2.28
N ALA A 125 -20.43 -10.51 -1.30
CA ALA A 125 -21.08 -9.54 -0.41
C ALA A 125 -20.07 -8.75 0.43
N ILE A 126 -19.02 -9.42 0.93
CA ILE A 126 -17.95 -8.77 1.70
C ILE A 126 -17.18 -7.78 0.80
N TRP A 127 -16.82 -8.18 -0.42
CA TRP A 127 -16.12 -7.30 -1.35
C TRP A 127 -16.96 -6.08 -1.74
N GLN A 128 -18.25 -6.23 -1.98
CA GLN A 128 -19.16 -5.12 -2.23
C GLN A 128 -19.23 -4.15 -1.04
N GLN A 129 -19.20 -4.68 0.19
CA GLN A 129 -19.13 -3.87 1.41
C GLN A 129 -17.80 -3.13 1.54
N ILE A 130 -16.66 -3.77 1.25
CA ILE A 130 -15.35 -3.10 1.18
C ILE A 130 -15.37 -1.97 0.14
N ALA A 131 -15.85 -2.25 -1.07
CA ALA A 131 -15.91 -1.29 -2.18
C ALA A 131 -16.84 -0.10 -1.88
N ARG A 132 -17.83 -0.26 -1.00
CA ARG A 132 -18.71 0.84 -0.56
C ARG A 132 -18.13 1.59 0.63
N CYS A 133 -17.66 0.87 1.64
CA CYS A 133 -17.38 1.40 2.97
C CYS A 133 -15.93 1.76 3.23
N SER A 134 -14.97 1.28 2.42
CA SER A 134 -13.56 1.59 2.68
C SER A 134 -13.31 3.11 2.69
N PRO A 135 -12.58 3.62 3.69
CA PRO A 135 -12.22 5.03 3.78
C PRO A 135 -11.07 5.40 2.83
N VAL A 136 -10.42 4.41 2.23
CA VAL A 136 -9.24 4.58 1.37
C VAL A 136 -9.68 4.87 -0.05
N ARG A 137 -9.70 6.16 -0.40
CA ARG A 137 -10.06 6.65 -1.74
C ARG A 137 -8.86 7.33 -2.38
N THR A 138 -8.61 6.99 -3.64
CA THR A 138 -7.50 7.50 -4.45
C THR A 138 -8.01 7.86 -5.84
N ALA A 139 -7.18 8.50 -6.65
CA ALA A 139 -7.49 8.69 -8.07
C ALA A 139 -7.62 7.34 -8.83
N GLU A 140 -6.92 6.31 -8.37
CA GLU A 140 -6.91 4.96 -8.96
C GLU A 140 -8.12 4.10 -8.54
N GLY A 141 -8.86 4.51 -7.51
CA GLY A 141 -10.06 3.82 -7.06
C GLY A 141 -10.19 3.73 -5.55
N ARG A 142 -10.75 2.63 -5.07
CA ARG A 142 -10.94 2.36 -3.65
C ARG A 142 -10.24 1.06 -3.29
N PHE A 143 -9.44 1.10 -2.25
CA PHE A 143 -8.65 -0.04 -1.77
C PHE A 143 -9.17 -0.55 -0.43
N ALA A 144 -8.87 -1.80 -0.09
CA ALA A 144 -9.32 -2.39 1.17
C ALA A 144 -8.56 -1.82 2.38
N ALA A 145 -7.26 -1.56 2.24
CA ALA A 145 -6.42 -1.03 3.30
C ALA A 145 -5.52 0.08 2.77
N ASN A 146 -4.86 0.77 3.69
CA ASN A 146 -3.80 1.72 3.38
C ASN A 146 -2.84 1.85 4.56
N THR A 147 -1.57 1.98 4.23
CA THR A 147 -0.50 2.46 5.10
C THR A 147 -0.19 3.90 4.74
N GLY A 148 -0.36 4.80 5.70
CA GLY A 148 0.00 6.21 5.57
C GLY A 148 1.19 6.52 6.42
N TYR A 149 2.04 7.43 5.95
CA TYR A 149 3.22 7.85 6.68
C TYR A 149 3.38 9.37 6.68
N ASN A 150 4.15 9.84 7.66
CA ASN A 150 4.70 11.18 7.72
C ASN A 150 6.19 11.11 8.07
N LEU A 151 7.01 11.84 7.31
CA LEU A 151 8.40 12.07 7.64
C LEU A 151 8.59 13.51 8.10
N SER A 152 9.13 13.66 9.31
CA SER A 152 9.54 14.94 9.89
C SER A 152 11.04 14.94 10.10
N SER A 153 11.71 16.07 9.90
CA SER A 153 13.15 16.20 10.17
C SER A 153 13.47 17.44 10.99
N TYR A 154 14.46 17.29 11.86
CA TYR A 154 15.10 18.36 12.62
C TYR A 154 16.61 18.22 12.46
N TYR A 155 17.31 19.34 12.32
CA TYR A 155 18.75 19.32 12.13
C TYR A 155 19.45 20.58 12.64
N GLY A 156 20.70 20.40 13.06
CA GLY A 156 21.65 21.45 13.38
C GLY A 156 22.93 21.31 12.56
N TYR A 157 23.61 22.43 12.31
CA TYR A 157 24.92 22.46 11.67
C TYR A 157 25.80 23.55 12.28
N THR A 158 27.12 23.39 12.16
CA THR A 158 28.13 24.36 12.60
C THR A 158 28.98 24.83 11.43
N THR A 159 29.56 26.03 11.55
CA THR A 159 30.57 26.55 10.63
C THR A 159 31.97 26.10 11.06
N ASN A 160 32.75 25.65 10.09
CA ASN A 160 34.16 25.27 10.20
C ASN A 160 35.05 26.50 9.93
N GLY A 161 36.33 26.41 10.30
CA GLY A 161 37.27 27.53 10.17
C GLY A 161 37.58 27.98 8.73
N ASP A 162 37.24 27.16 7.74
CA ASP A 162 37.40 27.41 6.30
C ASP A 162 36.14 27.99 5.64
N GLY A 163 35.10 28.30 6.40
CA GLY A 163 33.82 28.80 5.89
C GLY A 163 32.86 27.71 5.40
N THR A 164 33.25 26.44 5.49
CA THR A 164 32.33 25.31 5.25
C THR A 164 31.47 25.02 6.47
N CYS A 165 30.38 24.29 6.30
CA CYS A 165 29.47 23.87 7.34
C CYS A 165 29.38 22.34 7.40
N SER A 166 29.08 21.81 8.57
CA SER A 166 28.91 20.37 8.81
C SER A 166 27.79 20.11 9.80
N MET A 167 27.07 19.01 9.60
CA MET A 167 25.93 18.65 10.45
C MET A 167 26.39 18.30 11.87
N THR A 168 25.70 18.83 12.87
CA THR A 168 25.95 18.53 14.29
C THR A 168 24.88 17.61 14.86
N GLN A 169 23.62 17.77 14.42
CA GLN A 169 22.49 16.97 14.87
C GLN A 169 21.55 16.71 13.69
N VAL A 170 20.99 15.50 13.63
CA VAL A 170 19.96 15.07 12.69
C VAL A 170 19.00 14.15 13.45
N ALA A 171 17.75 14.59 13.60
CA ALA A 171 16.67 13.76 14.11
C ALA A 171 15.60 13.59 13.01
N ILE A 172 15.26 12.34 12.70
CA ILE A 172 14.21 11.98 11.75
C ILE A 172 13.07 11.32 12.49
N GLY A 173 11.86 11.84 12.31
CA GLY A 173 10.62 11.26 12.82
C GLY A 173 9.87 10.56 11.70
N LEU A 174 9.53 9.30 11.91
CA LEU A 174 8.62 8.54 11.07
C LEU A 174 7.35 8.23 11.86
N HIS A 175 6.20 8.72 11.40
CA HIS A 175 4.90 8.32 11.95
C HIS A 175 4.16 7.52 10.90
N VAL A 176 3.74 6.29 11.22
CA VAL A 176 2.97 5.41 10.35
C VAL A 176 1.63 5.10 10.99
N ASN A 177 0.56 5.14 10.19
CA ASN A 177 -0.73 4.59 10.58
C ASN A 177 -1.29 3.67 9.48
N GLN A 178 -2.19 2.77 9.88
CA GLN A 178 -2.81 1.81 8.98
C GLN A 178 -4.31 1.74 9.22
N VAL A 179 -5.05 1.41 8.16
CA VAL A 179 -6.49 1.11 8.24
C VAL A 179 -6.82 -0.18 7.51
N TYR A 180 -7.63 -1.03 8.12
CA TYR A 180 -8.03 -2.34 7.58
C TYR A 180 -9.55 -2.55 7.64
N PRO A 181 -10.13 -3.40 6.76
CA PRO A 181 -11.48 -3.87 6.97
C PRO A 181 -11.52 -4.88 8.12
N ASP A 182 -12.61 -4.85 8.89
CA ASP A 182 -12.88 -5.81 9.95
C ASP A 182 -14.22 -6.51 9.68
N TRP A 183 -14.17 -7.78 9.28
CA TRP A 183 -15.37 -8.52 8.90
C TRP A 183 -16.10 -9.03 10.13
N ILE A 184 -17.32 -8.52 10.30
CA ILE A 184 -18.23 -8.95 11.36
C ILE A 184 -18.95 -10.20 10.88
N ASN A 185 -18.49 -11.37 11.32
CA ASN A 185 -19.07 -12.66 10.96
C ASN A 185 -20.44 -12.87 11.62
N VAL A 186 -21.49 -12.44 10.92
CA VAL A 186 -22.88 -12.60 11.37
C VAL A 186 -23.49 -13.97 11.05
N THR A 187 -22.79 -14.84 10.31
CA THR A 187 -23.35 -16.11 9.82
C THR A 187 -22.77 -17.36 10.48
N GLY A 188 -21.62 -17.26 11.14
CA GLY A 188 -20.92 -18.42 11.68
C GLY A 188 -20.35 -19.35 10.61
N ASN A 189 -20.17 -18.89 9.37
CA ASN A 189 -19.66 -19.73 8.28
C ASN A 189 -18.14 -19.92 8.38
N ASP A 190 -17.69 -21.09 8.84
CA ASP A 190 -16.28 -21.43 9.02
C ASP A 190 -15.44 -21.36 7.74
N LYS A 191 -16.01 -21.76 6.59
CA LYS A 191 -15.28 -21.72 5.31
C LYS A 191 -15.02 -20.26 4.92
N LEU A 192 -16.02 -19.40 5.07
CA LEU A 192 -15.88 -17.98 4.80
C LEU A 192 -14.92 -17.31 5.78
N ALA A 193 -14.95 -17.70 7.06
CA ALA A 193 -14.00 -17.23 8.07
C ALA A 193 -12.56 -17.60 7.75
N ARG A 194 -12.29 -18.83 7.26
CA ARG A 194 -10.94 -19.20 6.81
C ARG A 194 -10.50 -18.40 5.58
N THR A 195 -11.38 -18.17 4.62
CA THR A 195 -11.09 -17.32 3.45
C THR A 195 -10.77 -15.88 3.88
N TRP A 196 -11.58 -15.30 4.77
CA TRP A 196 -11.34 -13.98 5.35
C TRP A 196 -10.00 -13.90 6.07
N GLN A 197 -9.70 -14.87 6.94
CA GLN A 197 -8.46 -14.88 7.71
C GLN A 197 -7.23 -14.92 6.80
N ARG A 198 -7.25 -15.72 5.74
CA ARG A 198 -6.17 -15.74 4.73
C ARG A 198 -6.03 -14.37 4.07
N PHE A 199 -7.14 -13.79 3.62
CA PHE A 199 -7.15 -12.48 2.98
C PHE A 199 -6.57 -11.39 3.89
N ILE A 200 -7.08 -11.25 5.11
CA ILE A 200 -6.66 -10.17 6.00
C ILE A 200 -5.21 -10.31 6.46
N THR A 201 -4.73 -11.54 6.66
CA THR A 201 -3.31 -11.80 7.01
C THR A 201 -2.36 -11.39 5.89
N ASN A 202 -2.71 -11.72 4.64
CA ASN A 202 -1.92 -11.34 3.48
C ASN A 202 -2.02 -9.84 3.15
N LEU A 203 -3.19 -9.23 3.39
CA LEU A 203 -3.35 -7.79 3.28
C LEU A 203 -2.50 -7.05 4.32
N GLN A 204 -2.47 -7.52 5.57
CA GLN A 204 -1.56 -7.00 6.61
C GLN A 204 -0.09 -7.17 6.21
N THR A 205 0.26 -8.27 5.55
CA THR A 205 1.62 -8.47 5.03
C THR A 205 2.00 -7.41 3.98
N HIS A 206 1.07 -7.10 3.07
CA HIS A 206 1.25 -6.05 2.08
C HIS A 206 1.46 -4.67 2.73
N GLU A 207 0.54 -4.28 3.62
CA GLU A 207 0.60 -2.99 4.31
C GLU A 207 1.85 -2.86 5.21
N ASN A 208 2.28 -3.93 5.86
CA ASN A 208 3.53 -3.96 6.62
C ASN A 208 4.78 -3.81 5.74
N GLY A 209 4.69 -4.22 4.46
CA GLY A 209 5.74 -3.97 3.47
C GLY A 209 5.93 -2.48 3.19
N HIS A 210 4.83 -1.72 3.07
CA HIS A 210 4.88 -0.26 2.95
C HIS A 210 5.53 0.38 4.20
N ALA A 211 5.10 0.00 5.41
CA ALA A 211 5.68 0.51 6.64
C ALA A 211 7.19 0.20 6.76
N ALA A 212 7.62 -0.97 6.28
CA ALA A 212 9.04 -1.33 6.24
C ALA A 212 9.84 -0.47 5.25
N LEU A 213 9.29 -0.16 4.07
CA LEU A 213 9.89 0.79 3.12
C LEU A 213 9.99 2.18 3.73
N ASP A 214 8.94 2.67 4.38
CA ASP A 214 8.95 3.98 5.02
C ASP A 214 10.05 4.07 6.09
N LYS A 215 10.21 3.02 6.90
CA LYS A 215 11.32 2.91 7.88
C LYS A 215 12.69 2.85 7.21
N GLN A 216 12.82 2.09 6.13
CA GLN A 216 14.08 2.03 5.38
C GLN A 216 14.50 3.40 4.86
N TYR A 217 13.56 4.17 4.30
CA TYR A 217 13.86 5.49 3.74
C TYR A 217 14.03 6.57 4.81
N ALA A 218 13.38 6.45 5.98
CA ALA A 218 13.70 7.28 7.14
C ALA A 218 15.17 7.12 7.57
N ASN A 219 15.67 5.88 7.61
CA ASN A 219 17.08 5.58 7.87
C ASN A 219 18.01 6.10 6.77
N LEU A 220 17.62 5.97 5.50
CA LEU A 220 18.37 6.53 4.38
C LEU A 220 18.46 8.05 4.47
N LEU A 221 17.37 8.73 4.82
CA LEU A 221 17.35 10.18 5.00
C LEU A 221 18.32 10.61 6.11
N TYR A 222 18.22 9.96 7.27
CA TYR A 222 19.14 10.20 8.38
C TYR A 222 20.59 10.04 7.95
N ALA A 223 20.94 8.91 7.33
CA ALA A 223 22.30 8.62 6.88
C ALA A 223 22.81 9.67 5.87
N ARG A 224 21.98 10.06 4.89
CA ARG A 224 22.36 11.06 3.89
C ARG A 224 22.54 12.45 4.49
N LEU A 225 21.65 12.87 5.38
CA LEU A 225 21.81 14.16 6.06
C LEU A 225 23.05 14.15 6.96
N LYS A 226 23.27 13.09 7.75
CA LYS A 226 24.44 12.99 8.63
C LYS A 226 25.77 13.01 7.87
N ALA A 227 25.79 12.54 6.62
CA ALA A 227 26.97 12.56 5.75
C ALA A 227 27.28 13.94 5.14
N ILE A 228 26.40 14.94 5.29
CA ILE A 228 26.66 16.30 4.79
C ILE A 228 27.78 16.94 5.63
N GLN A 229 28.94 17.10 5.02
CA GLN A 229 30.12 17.71 5.62
C GLN A 229 30.82 18.61 4.61
N GLN A 230 31.58 19.58 5.12
CA GLN A 230 32.45 20.46 4.34
C GLN A 230 31.78 21.15 3.13
N VAL A 231 30.48 21.46 3.24
CA VAL A 231 29.73 22.24 2.22
C VAL A 231 29.81 23.71 2.53
N ASP A 232 29.85 24.59 1.52
CA ASP A 232 29.76 26.03 1.77
C ASP A 232 28.53 26.35 2.63
N CYS A 233 28.73 27.04 3.75
CA CYS A 233 27.67 27.46 4.66
C CYS A 233 26.57 28.27 3.96
N SER A 234 26.88 28.98 2.87
CA SER A 234 25.89 29.69 2.06
C SER A 234 24.90 28.74 1.37
N SER A 235 25.32 27.49 1.11
CA SER A 235 24.59 26.49 0.33
C SER A 235 23.93 25.39 1.18
N ILE A 236 24.32 25.22 2.45
CA ILE A 236 23.95 24.04 3.25
C ILE A 236 22.43 23.80 3.34
N ARG A 237 21.60 24.85 3.47
CA ARG A 237 20.14 24.71 3.50
C ARG A 237 19.58 24.15 2.19
N SER A 238 20.11 24.61 1.05
CA SER A 238 19.73 24.10 -0.27
C SER A 238 20.12 22.62 -0.40
N VAL A 239 21.32 22.26 0.04
CA VAL A 239 21.80 20.87 0.02
C VAL A 239 20.94 19.95 0.88
N ILE A 240 20.55 20.39 2.09
CA ILE A 240 19.65 19.64 2.98
C ILE A 240 18.27 19.48 2.33
N SER A 241 17.66 20.58 1.85
CA SER A 241 16.34 20.55 1.21
C SER A 241 16.32 19.64 -0.01
N GLN A 242 17.34 19.71 -0.85
CA GLN A 242 17.49 18.84 -2.01
C GLN A 242 17.66 17.37 -1.61
N THR A 243 18.42 17.10 -0.54
CA THR A 243 18.58 15.73 0.00
C THR A 243 17.26 15.18 0.51
N VAL A 244 16.50 15.95 1.28
CA VAL A 244 15.16 15.57 1.76
C VAL A 244 14.26 15.25 0.58
N LYS A 245 14.16 16.15 -0.40
CA LYS A 245 13.33 15.97 -1.60
C LYS A 245 13.70 14.72 -2.38
N GLN A 246 14.99 14.48 -2.61
CA GLN A 246 15.44 13.28 -3.33
C GLN A 246 15.04 11.99 -2.63
N VAL A 247 15.18 11.93 -1.29
CA VAL A 247 14.84 10.73 -0.54
C VAL A 247 13.33 10.52 -0.48
N THR A 248 12.53 11.56 -0.26
CA THR A 248 11.06 11.43 -0.22
C THR A 248 10.48 11.09 -1.59
N THR A 249 10.98 11.67 -2.68
CA THR A 249 10.60 11.26 -4.04
C THR A 249 10.96 9.80 -4.32
N ALA A 250 12.15 9.35 -3.89
CA ALA A 250 12.54 7.96 -4.06
C ALA A 250 11.71 6.99 -3.20
N LEU A 251 11.27 7.40 -2.01
CA LEU A 251 10.35 6.63 -1.17
C LEU A 251 8.98 6.47 -1.84
N ASP A 252 8.42 7.56 -2.37
CA ASP A 252 7.13 7.49 -3.07
C ASP A 252 7.18 6.58 -4.30
N GLN A 253 8.28 6.63 -5.05
CA GLN A 253 8.50 5.72 -6.16
C GLN A 253 8.65 4.27 -5.69
N ALA A 254 9.35 4.03 -4.57
CA ALA A 254 9.50 2.69 -4.02
C ALA A 254 8.16 2.10 -3.56
N ASN A 255 7.33 2.89 -2.86
CA ASN A 255 5.98 2.50 -2.46
C ASN A 255 5.09 2.22 -3.68
N THR A 256 5.12 3.08 -4.70
CA THR A 256 4.36 2.88 -5.95
C THR A 256 4.83 1.62 -6.70
N ASN A 257 6.13 1.37 -6.74
CA ASN A 257 6.67 0.16 -7.34
C ASN A 257 6.29 -1.10 -6.55
N TYR A 258 6.21 -1.00 -5.22
CA TYR A 258 5.79 -2.11 -4.36
C TYR A 258 4.32 -2.48 -4.61
N ASP A 259 3.45 -1.48 -4.66
CA ASP A 259 2.05 -1.60 -5.10
C ASP A 259 1.96 -2.33 -6.46
N HIS A 260 2.68 -1.85 -7.49
CA HIS A 260 2.64 -2.45 -8.82
C HIS A 260 3.18 -3.90 -8.85
N LYS A 261 4.31 -4.17 -8.21
CA LYS A 261 4.93 -5.51 -8.18
C LYS A 261 4.07 -6.53 -7.45
N THR A 262 3.36 -6.09 -6.42
CA THR A 262 2.51 -6.96 -5.62
C THR A 262 1.07 -7.03 -6.15
N ASN A 263 0.75 -6.25 -7.20
CA ASN A 263 -0.61 -5.98 -7.65
C ASN A 263 -1.53 -5.59 -6.47
N HIS A 264 -1.11 -4.57 -5.71
CA HIS A 264 -1.77 -4.10 -4.50
C HIS A 264 -2.01 -5.24 -3.48
N GLY A 265 -1.00 -6.10 -3.29
CA GLY A 265 -1.04 -7.26 -2.39
C GLY A 265 -1.67 -8.53 -2.96
N ALA A 266 -2.29 -8.50 -4.14
CA ALA A 266 -2.92 -9.69 -4.72
C ALA A 266 -1.92 -10.84 -4.96
N THR A 267 -0.69 -10.55 -5.42
CA THR A 267 0.35 -11.58 -5.61
C THR A 267 0.94 -12.08 -4.28
N GLN A 268 0.67 -11.38 -3.19
CA GLN A 268 0.99 -11.81 -1.82
C GLN A 268 -0.17 -12.61 -1.19
N GLY A 269 -1.21 -12.92 -1.97
CA GLY A 269 -2.35 -13.72 -1.53
C GLY A 269 -3.45 -12.93 -0.82
N ALA A 270 -3.45 -11.59 -0.92
CA ALA A 270 -4.54 -10.74 -0.44
C ALA A 270 -5.76 -10.83 -1.38
N VAL A 271 -6.27 -12.05 -1.56
CA VAL A 271 -7.42 -12.41 -2.42
C VAL A 271 -8.40 -13.30 -1.66
N MET A 272 -9.70 -13.16 -1.97
CA MET A 272 -10.78 -13.99 -1.40
C MET A 272 -11.46 -14.83 -2.46
#